data_AF-A0A3N5KD27-F1
#
_entry.id   AF-A0A3N5KD27-F1
#
_cell.length_a   1.000
_cell.length_b   1.000
_cell.length_c   1.000
_cell.angle_alpha   90.00
_cell.angle_beta   90.00
_cell.angle_gamma   90.00
#
_symmetry.space_group_name_H-M   'P 1'
#
loop_
_entity.id
_entity.type
_entity.pdbx_description
1 polymer ?
#
loop_
_entity_poly.entity_id
_entity_poly.type
_entity_poly.pdbx_seq_one_letter_code
_entity_poly.pdbx_strand_id
1 'polypeptide(L)' 'KRLGSCRRVEQIFLFVINNSIKFIDHGSVQIDCRLRDQRFVTCIKDTGIGIRDKEREKLF' A
#
# COMPACT_ATOMS: atom_id res chain seq x y z
N LYS A 1 4.12 -26.34 8.45
CA LYS A 1 3.21 -25.22 8.09
C LYS A 1 4.02 -23.91 8.03
N ARG A 2 4.43 -23.45 6.83
CA ARG A 2 5.08 -22.14 6.62
C ARG A 2 4.03 -21.02 6.77
N LEU A 3 3.75 -20.60 8.00
CA LEU A 3 2.78 -19.54 8.33
C LEU A 3 3.36 -18.11 8.18
N GLY A 4 4.66 -17.98 7.89
CA GLY A 4 5.35 -16.68 7.84
C GLY A 4 4.99 -15.82 6.63
N SER A 5 4.70 -16.43 5.47
CA SER A 5 4.50 -15.68 4.22
C SER A 5 3.21 -14.87 4.23
N CYS A 6 2.08 -15.46 4.65
CA CYS A 6 0.80 -14.73 4.69
C CYS A 6 0.83 -13.59 5.72
N ARG A 7 1.41 -13.81 6.90
CA ARG A 7 1.58 -12.76 7.91
C ARG A 7 2.45 -11.61 7.41
N ARG A 8 3.52 -11.90 6.66
CA ARG A 8 4.38 -10.84 6.12
C ARG A 8 3.67 -10.01 5.05
N VAL A 9 2.87 -10.66 4.20
CA VAL A 9 2.05 -9.97 3.20
C VAL A 9 0.99 -9.08 3.86
N GLU A 10 0.31 -9.60 4.89
CA GLU A 10 -0.64 -8.82 5.70
C GLU A 10 0.02 -7.58 6.32
N GLN A 11 1.21 -7.74 6.91
CA GLN A 11 1.95 -6.63 7.49
C GLN A 11 2.32 -5.56 6.46
N ILE A 12 2.71 -5.97 5.24
CA ILE A 12 2.99 -5.03 4.15
C ILE A 12 1.74 -4.23 3.79
N PHE A 13 0.59 -4.90 3.63
CA PHE A 13 -0.67 -4.22 3.33
C PHE A 13 -1.08 -3.26 4.45
N LEU A 14 -1.02 -3.70 5.70
CA LEU A 14 -1.32 -2.84 6.86
C LEU A 14 -0.43 -1.60 6.88
N PHE A 15 0.87 -1.74 6.63
CA PHE A 15 1.78 -0.61 6.60
C PHE A 15 1.41 0.42 5.52
N VAL A 16 1.16 -0.04 4.28
CA VAL A 16 0.85 0.85 3.16
C VAL A 16 -0.53 1.50 3.32
N ILE A 17 -1.53 0.74 3.75
CA ILE A 17 -2.90 1.25 3.96
C ILE A 17 -2.92 2.25 5.13
N ASN A 18 -2.23 1.94 6.23
CA ASN A 18 -2.15 2.86 7.37
C ASN A 18 -1.45 4.16 6.99
N ASN A 19 -0.40 4.10 6.17
CA ASN A 19 0.21 5.32 5.64
C ASN A 19 -0.79 6.11 4.79
N SER A 20 -1.53 5.44 3.91
CA SER A 20 -2.54 6.09 3.07
C SER A 20 -3.58 6.84 3.93
N ILE A 21 -4.13 6.18 4.95
CA ILE A 21 -5.13 6.77 5.86
C ILE A 21 -4.53 7.92 6.70
N LYS A 22 -3.31 7.75 7.22
CA LYS A 22 -2.63 8.75 8.06
C LYS A 22 -2.50 10.11 7.37
N PHE A 23 -2.39 10.13 6.04
CA PHE A 23 -2.13 11.33 5.26
C PHE A 23 -3.35 11.82 4.45
N ILE A 24 -4.56 11.34 4.79
CA ILE A 24 -5.84 11.83 4.26
C ILE A 24 -6.62 12.51 5.38
N ASP A 25 -6.98 13.78 5.18
CA ASP A 25 -7.93 14.51 6.04
C ASP A 25 -9.37 14.36 5.51
N HIS A 26 -9.55 14.67 4.22
CA HIS A 26 -10.76 14.40 3.46
C HIS A 26 -10.39 13.74 2.13
N GLY A 27 -10.98 12.57 1.82
CA GLY A 27 -10.61 11.82 0.63
C GLY A 27 -10.94 10.35 0.72
N SER A 28 -10.28 9.55 -0.12
CA SER A 28 -10.52 8.10 -0.21
C SER A 28 -9.24 7.32 -0.44
N VAL A 29 -9.22 6.09 0.07
CA VAL A 29 -8.26 5.06 -0.32
C VAL A 29 -9.00 4.01 -1.13
N GLN A 30 -8.56 3.76 -2.36
CA GLN A 30 -9.05 2.70 -3.22
C GLN A 30 -8.03 1.55 -3.25
N ILE A 31 -8.53 0.32 -3.10
CA ILE A 31 -7.73 -0.89 -3.15
C ILE A 31 -8.29 -1.78 -4.25
N ASP A 32 -7.45 -2.11 -5.23
CA ASP A 32 -7.79 -3.01 -6.34
C ASP A 32 -6.84 -4.21 -6.32
N CYS A 33 -7.34 -5.39 -6.61
CA CYS A 33 -6.52 -6.58 -6.80
C CYS A 33 -6.93 -7.30 -8.08
N ARG A 34 -5.95 -7.65 -8.91
CA ARG A 34 -6.17 -8.33 -10.19
C ARG A 34 -5.12 -9.40 -10.43
N LEU A 35 -5.52 -10.49 -11.07
CA LEU A 35 -4.60 -11.50 -11.58
C LEU A 35 -4.08 -11.04 -12.94
N ARG A 36 -2.76 -10.89 -13.08
CA ARG A 36 -2.08 -10.52 -14.33
C ARG A 36 -0.83 -11.39 -14.49
N ASP A 37 -0.69 -12.06 -15.62
CA ASP A 37 0.49 -12.91 -15.93
C ASP A 37 0.80 -13.92 -14.81
N GLN A 38 -0.25 -14.59 -14.32
CA GLN A 38 -0.20 -15.55 -13.18
C GLN A 38 0.29 -14.96 -11.85
N ARG A 39 0.26 -13.63 -11.70
CA ARG A 39 0.64 -12.93 -10.48
C ARG A 39 -0.53 -12.08 -9.98
N PHE A 40 -0.72 -12.06 -8.66
CA PHE A 40 -1.62 -11.09 -8.04
C PHE A 40 -0.94 -9.72 -8.03
N VAL A 41 -1.64 -8.73 -8.58
CA VAL A 41 -1.23 -7.33 -8.58
C VAL A 41 -2.24 -6.56 -7.74
N THR A 42 -1.81 -6.12 -6.57
CA THR A 42 -2.59 -5.23 -5.70
C THR A 42 -2.15 -3.79 -5.95
N CYS A 43 -3.11 -2.90 -6.18
CA CYS A 43 -2.91 -1.47 -6.30
C CYS A 43 -3.61 -0.78 -5.11
N ILE A 44 -2.91 0.12 -4.44
CA ILE A 44 -3.44 0.97 -3.39
C ILE A 44 -3.26 2.40 -3.89
N LYS A 45 -4.37 3.14 -4.00
CA LYS A 45 -4.39 4.53 -4.47
C LYS A 45 -5.09 5.38 -3.42
N ASP A 46 -4.41 6.40 -2.92
CA ASP A 46 -4.97 7.38 -2.00
C ASP A 46 -5.12 8.75 -2.67
N THR A 47 -5.91 9.62 -2.04
CA THR A 47 -6.06 11.03 -2.43
C THR A 47 -5.47 11.96 -1.38
N GLY A 48 -4.46 11.48 -0.63
CA GLY A 48 -3.78 12.25 0.39
C GLY A 48 -2.87 13.33 -0.18
N ILE A 49 -2.08 13.94 0.69
CA ILE A 49 -1.15 15.03 0.33
C ILE A 49 -0.03 14.61 -0.65
N GLY A 50 0.07 13.32 -0.98
CA GLY A 50 1.15 12.75 -1.78
C GLY A 50 2.49 12.75 -1.05
N ILE A 51 3.56 12.52 -1.81
CA ILE A 51 4.93 12.48 -1.28
C ILE A 51 5.75 13.52 -2.03
N ARG A 52 6.36 14.46 -1.29
CA ARG A 52 7.23 15.48 -1.90
C ARG A 52 8.46 14.81 -2.49
N ASP A 53 9.00 15.34 -3.60
CA ASP A 53 10.13 14.72 -4.30
C ASP A 53 11.35 14.49 -3.41
N LYS A 54 11.68 15.45 -2.53
CA LYS A 54 12.77 15.32 -1.54
C LYS A 54 12.57 14.21 -0.50
N GLU A 55 11.35 13.76 -0.28
CA GLU A 55 11.02 12.66 0.62
C GLU A 55 11.00 11.32 -0.12
N ARG A 56 10.72 11.33 -1.43
CA ARG A 56 10.78 10.14 -2.29
C ARG A 56 12.17 9.51 -2.34
N GLU A 57 13.23 10.32 -2.30
CA GLU A 57 14.61 9.83 -2.25
C GLU A 57 14.95 9.07 -0.95
N LYS A 58 14.12 9.22 0.09
CA LYS A 58 14.28 8.55 1.39
C LYS A 58 13.36 7.34 1.54
N LEU A 59 12.53 7.04 0.52
CA LEU A 59 11.65 5.89 0.53
C LEU A 59 12.39 4.65 0.02
N PHE A 60 12.58 3.71 0.95
CA PHE A 60 13.18 2.38 0.79
C PHE A 60 14.67 2.38 0.43
#